data_AF-A0A1G3W9N8-F1
#
_entry.id   AF-A0A1G3W9N8-F1
#
_cell.length_a   1.000
_cell.length_b   1.000
_cell.length_c   1.000
_cell.angle_alpha   90.00
_cell.angle_beta   90.00
_cell.angle_gamma   90.00
#
_symmetry.space_group_name_H-M   'P 1'
#
loop_
_entity.id
_entity.type
_entity.pdbx_description
1 polymer ?
#
loop_
_entity_poly.entity_id
_entity_poly.type
_entity_poly.pdbx_seq_one_letter_code
_entity_poly.pdbx_strand_id
1 'polypeptide(L)'
;MQYQVPWIFHLSYDHKKREMKIMFSNQFAQDNHMDSNTMSLDDDQIKLFIHKYDYRKLEYFVSQVLPNPFDTLMRFSIPSQKTYIRTQAVCHVEQQHLMCVLFDEKTIFTLQKISDSQAIIDAQSDLEKIESANQATRFLKHLNQLIHRQER
;
A
#
# COMPACT_ATOMS: atom_id res chain seq x y z
N MET A 1 -0.79 -18.24 -14.48
CA MET A 1 0.28 -18.52 -13.50
C MET A 1 -0.06 -17.75 -12.23
N GLN A 2 -0.04 -18.39 -11.07
CA GLN A 2 -0.23 -17.69 -9.80
C GLN A 2 1.08 -17.03 -9.40
N TYR A 3 1.02 -15.76 -9.02
CA TYR A 3 2.19 -15.00 -8.60
C TYR A 3 1.93 -14.39 -7.23
N GLN A 4 2.77 -14.73 -6.26
CA GLN A 4 2.70 -14.14 -4.93
C GLN A 4 3.29 -12.73 -4.99
N VAL A 5 2.45 -11.73 -4.75
CA VAL A 5 2.85 -10.32 -4.70
C VAL A 5 3.09 -9.92 -3.24
N PRO A 6 4.36 -9.76 -2.82
CA PRO A 6 4.66 -9.40 -1.44
C PRO A 6 4.22 -7.96 -1.18
N TRP A 7 3.44 -7.76 -0.12
CA TRP A 7 3.17 -6.44 0.41
C TRP A 7 4.33 -6.01 1.33
N ILE A 8 4.58 -4.71 1.40
CA ILE A 8 5.65 -4.10 2.20
C ILE A 8 5.10 -3.70 3.57
N PHE A 9 4.08 -2.86 3.60
CA PHE A 9 3.34 -2.53 4.81
C PHE A 9 1.87 -2.23 4.52
N HIS A 10 1.04 -2.42 5.52
CA HIS A 10 -0.34 -1.96 5.62
C HIS A 10 -0.36 -0.67 6.43
N LEU A 11 -1.15 0.30 5.98
CA LEU A 11 -1.27 1.63 6.57
C LEU A 11 -2.75 1.90 6.88
N SER A 12 -3.02 2.37 8.08
CA SER A 12 -4.33 2.87 8.51
C SER A 12 -4.17 4.28 9.05
N TYR A 13 -4.75 5.26 8.37
CA TYR A 13 -4.72 6.67 8.74
C TYR A 13 -6.10 7.13 9.26
N ASP A 14 -6.14 7.60 10.50
CA ASP A 14 -7.30 8.23 11.13
C ASP A 14 -7.23 9.75 10.90
N HIS A 15 -8.07 10.25 10.00
CA HIS A 15 -8.07 11.67 9.68
C HIS A 15 -8.55 12.55 10.84
N LYS A 16 -9.47 12.07 11.69
CA LYS A 16 -9.98 12.85 12.82
C LYS A 16 -8.91 13.03 13.89
N LYS A 17 -8.15 11.96 14.17
CA LYS A 17 -7.07 11.97 15.17
C LYS A 17 -5.74 12.45 14.60
N ARG A 18 -5.61 12.47 13.27
CA ARG A 18 -4.35 12.67 12.54
C ARG A 18 -3.26 11.71 13.02
N GLU A 19 -3.66 10.46 13.20
CA GLU A 19 -2.78 9.37 13.62
C GLU A 19 -2.69 8.32 12.53
N MET A 20 -1.54 7.65 12.44
CA MET A 20 -1.31 6.59 11.48
C MET A 20 -0.76 5.35 12.18
N LYS A 21 -1.36 4.21 11.89
CA LYS A 21 -0.84 2.90 12.25
C LYS A 21 -0.27 2.24 11.01
N ILE A 22 0.95 1.75 11.14
CA ILE A 22 1.66 1.03 10.09
C ILE A 22 1.93 -0.36 10.63
N MET A 23 1.65 -1.37 9.83
CA MET A 23 2.02 -2.75 10.06
C MET A 23 2.91 -3.19 8.91
N PHE A 24 4.14 -3.56 9.20
CA PHE A 24 5.12 -4.04 8.23
C PHE A 24 4.95 -5.54 8.01
N SER A 25 5.22 -5.99 6.78
CA SER A 25 5.28 -7.42 6.52
C SER A 25 6.46 -8.03 7.25
N ASN A 26 6.33 -9.28 7.67
CA ASN A 26 7.40 -9.97 8.39
C ASN A 26 8.70 -9.97 7.56
N GLN A 27 8.59 -10.18 6.25
CA GLN A 27 9.74 -10.14 5.34
C GLN A 27 10.39 -8.75 5.35
N PHE A 28 9.60 -7.69 5.19
CA PHE A 28 10.13 -6.33 5.17
C PHE A 28 10.78 -5.94 6.50
N ALA A 29 10.15 -6.28 7.62
CA ALA A 29 10.69 -6.02 8.95
C ALA A 29 12.02 -6.76 9.17
N GLN A 30 12.12 -8.01 8.74
CA GLN A 30 13.38 -8.78 8.79
C GLN A 30 14.47 -8.16 7.91
N ASP A 31 14.16 -7.86 6.65
CA ASP A 31 15.13 -7.28 5.71
C ASP A 31 15.67 -5.92 6.21
N ASN A 32 14.85 -5.15 6.91
CA ASN A 32 15.20 -3.83 7.44
C ASN A 32 15.59 -3.85 8.93
N HIS A 33 15.73 -5.03 9.53
CA HIS A 33 16.20 -5.22 10.91
C HIS A 33 15.38 -4.41 11.92
N MET A 34 14.06 -4.45 11.76
CA MET A 34 13.12 -3.71 12.60
C MET A 34 12.79 -4.51 13.86
N ASP A 35 12.84 -3.85 15.02
CA ASP A 35 12.51 -4.47 16.31
C ASP A 35 11.01 -4.79 16.48
N SER A 36 10.16 -4.12 15.69
CA SER A 36 8.71 -4.29 15.71
C SER A 36 8.14 -4.24 14.31
N ASN A 37 7.13 -5.07 14.06
CA ASN A 37 6.39 -5.10 12.80
C ASN A 37 5.24 -4.09 12.81
N THR A 38 5.13 -3.26 13.85
CA THR A 38 4.11 -2.22 13.94
C THR A 38 4.69 -0.90 14.43
N MET A 39 4.14 0.19 13.93
CA MET A 39 4.52 1.55 14.26
C MET A 39 3.26 2.40 14.34
N SER A 40 3.18 3.29 15.33
CA SER A 40 2.15 4.31 15.43
C SER A 40 2.81 5.67 15.32
N LEU A 41 2.26 6.53 14.47
CA LEU A 41 2.79 7.85 14.16
C LEU A 41 1.72 8.91 14.44
N ASP A 42 2.13 9.99 15.11
CA ASP A 42 1.35 11.23 15.18
C ASP A 42 1.50 12.09 13.90
N ASP A 43 0.75 13.19 13.82
CA ASP A 43 0.73 14.05 12.62
C ASP A 43 2.11 14.58 12.20
N ASP A 44 2.98 14.92 13.15
CA ASP A 44 4.31 15.45 12.83
C ASP A 44 5.25 14.34 12.37
N GLN A 45 5.17 13.17 13.00
CA GLN A 45 5.89 11.99 12.55
C GLN A 45 5.42 11.51 11.17
N ILE A 46 4.12 11.60 10.87
CA ILE A 46 3.58 11.27 9.53
C ILE A 46 4.18 12.19 8.46
N LYS A 47 4.30 13.50 8.73
CA LYS A 47 4.89 14.46 7.78
C LYS A 47 6.38 14.19 7.49
N LEU A 48 7.09 13.56 8.44
CA LEU A 48 8.47 13.14 8.25
C LEU A 48 8.55 11.79 7.53
N PHE A 49 7.64 10.88 7.86
CA PHE A 49 7.59 9.53 7.29
C PHE A 49 7.14 9.51 5.83
N ILE A 50 6.19 10.36 5.46
CA ILE A 50 5.62 10.41 4.11
C ILE A 50 6.16 11.62 3.37
N HIS A 51 6.57 11.40 2.11
CA HIS A 51 7.02 12.51 1.28
C HIS A 51 5.96 13.62 1.23
N LYS A 52 6.37 14.89 1.34
CA LYS A 52 5.48 16.06 1.45
C LYS A 52 4.34 16.14 0.42
N TYR A 53 4.59 15.71 -0.83
CA TYR A 53 3.57 15.71 -1.89
C TYR A 53 2.57 14.56 -1.74
N ASP A 54 2.95 13.46 -1.09
CA ASP A 54 2.10 12.30 -0.87
C ASP A 54 1.31 12.44 0.45
N TYR A 55 1.83 13.19 1.44
CA TYR A 55 1.07 13.54 2.64
C TYR A 55 -0.26 14.22 2.31
N ARG A 56 -0.25 15.19 1.38
CA ARG A 56 -1.48 15.89 0.92
C ARG A 56 -2.50 14.95 0.29
N LYS A 57 -2.06 13.81 -0.24
CA LYS A 57 -2.97 12.81 -0.81
C LYS A 57 -3.83 12.15 0.25
N LEU A 58 -3.32 11.99 1.48
CA LEU A 58 -4.09 11.42 2.58
C LEU A 58 -5.34 12.25 2.86
N GLU A 59 -5.15 13.55 3.04
CA GLU A 59 -6.25 14.50 3.27
C GLU A 59 -7.20 14.54 2.07
N TYR A 60 -6.65 14.58 0.86
CA TYR A 60 -7.45 14.53 -0.36
C TYR A 60 -8.34 13.28 -0.41
N PHE A 61 -7.76 12.08 -0.33
CA PHE A 61 -8.53 10.84 -0.50
C PHE A 61 -9.56 10.62 0.61
N VAL A 62 -9.26 10.95 1.87
CA VAL A 62 -10.24 10.84 2.96
C VAL A 62 -11.41 11.81 2.77
N SER A 63 -11.17 12.98 2.16
CA SER A 63 -12.24 13.94 1.84
C SER A 63 -13.11 13.52 0.65
N GLN A 64 -12.65 12.58 -0.18
CA GLN A 64 -13.40 12.11 -1.34
C GLN A 64 -14.29 10.93 -0.97
N VAL A 65 -15.50 10.89 -1.53
CA VAL A 65 -16.37 9.71 -1.45
C VAL A 65 -15.94 8.73 -2.54
N LEU A 66 -15.01 7.84 -2.20
CA LEU A 66 -14.53 6.78 -3.08
C LEU A 66 -15.18 5.44 -2.68
N PRO A 67 -16.20 4.96 -3.41
CA PRO A 67 -16.96 3.76 -3.03
C PRO A 67 -16.17 2.46 -3.23
N ASN A 68 -15.13 2.49 -4.07
CA ASN A 68 -14.33 1.33 -4.44
C ASN A 68 -12.86 1.54 -4.06
N PRO A 69 -12.10 0.44 -3.91
CA PRO A 69 -10.65 0.55 -3.82
C PRO A 69 -10.09 1.33 -5.00
N PHE A 70 -9.01 2.04 -4.73
CA PHE A 70 -8.29 2.84 -5.71
C PHE A 70 -6.80 2.64 -5.53
N ASP A 71 -6.02 3.00 -6.54
CA ASP A 71 -4.57 2.88 -6.51
C ASP A 71 -3.89 4.24 -6.60
N THR A 72 -2.76 4.40 -5.91
CA THR A 72 -1.96 5.62 -5.95
C THR A 72 -0.50 5.33 -5.65
N LEU A 73 0.40 6.15 -6.19
CA LEU A 73 1.81 6.10 -5.83
C LEU A 73 2.06 6.86 -4.53
N MET A 74 2.83 6.27 -3.61
CA MET A 74 3.24 6.92 -2.37
C MET A 74 4.72 6.67 -2.08
N ARG A 75 5.36 7.64 -1.42
CA ARG A 75 6.77 7.58 -1.04
C ARG A 75 6.94 7.69 0.47
N PHE A 76 7.74 6.79 1.02
CA PHE A 76 7.96 6.67 2.45
C PHE A 76 9.45 6.73 2.78
N SER A 77 9.80 7.46 3.82
CA SER A 77 11.13 7.52 4.39
C SER A 77 11.23 6.47 5.49
N ILE A 78 12.10 5.49 5.30
CA ILE A 78 12.44 4.53 6.34
C ILE A 78 13.76 4.97 6.96
N PRO A 79 13.89 5.08 8.29
CA PRO A 79 15.10 5.59 8.94
C PRO A 79 16.39 4.86 8.54
N SER A 80 16.32 3.56 8.26
CA SER A 80 17.47 2.75 7.83
C SER A 80 17.89 3.00 6.37
N GLN A 81 17.10 3.74 5.58
CA GLN A 81 17.32 3.96 4.16
C GLN A 81 17.55 5.44 3.84
N LYS A 82 18.58 5.73 3.03
CA LYS A 82 18.88 7.11 2.58
C LYS A 82 17.87 7.66 1.57
N THR A 83 17.08 6.79 0.94
CA THR A 83 16.17 7.14 -0.14
C THR A 83 14.74 6.76 0.22
N TYR A 84 13.78 7.46 -0.38
CA TYR A 84 12.38 7.08 -0.25
C TYR A 84 12.10 5.74 -0.91
N ILE A 85 11.34 4.89 -0.22
CA ILE A 85 10.70 3.73 -0.82
C ILE A 85 9.52 4.22 -1.65
N ARG A 86 9.53 3.90 -2.94
CA ARG A 86 8.42 4.18 -3.84
C ARG A 86 7.50 2.96 -3.86
N THR A 87 6.23 3.21 -3.62
CA THR A 87 5.23 2.15 -3.47
C THR A 87 4.03 2.42 -4.35
N GLN A 88 3.43 1.34 -4.81
CA GLN A 88 2.09 1.33 -5.35
C GLN A 88 1.13 0.93 -4.22
N ALA A 89 0.31 1.88 -3.77
CA ALA A 89 -0.68 1.64 -2.74
C ALA A 89 -2.02 1.29 -3.37
N VAL A 90 -2.67 0.24 -2.87
CA VAL A 90 -4.11 -0.02 -3.08
C VAL A 90 -4.81 0.40 -1.81
N CYS A 91 -5.81 1.25 -1.91
CA CYS A 91 -6.43 1.91 -0.77
C CYS A 91 -7.95 1.86 -0.83
N HIS A 92 -8.59 1.97 0.32
CA HIS A 92 -10.00 2.34 0.43
C HIS A 92 -10.23 3.26 1.62
N VAL A 93 -11.36 3.96 1.60
CA VAL A 93 -11.79 4.83 2.70
C VAL A 93 -13.03 4.24 3.35
N GLU A 94 -13.02 4.17 4.68
CA GLU A 94 -14.16 3.76 5.48
C GLU A 94 -14.28 4.67 6.71
N GLN A 95 -15.42 5.34 6.89
CA GLN A 95 -15.69 6.17 8.07
C GLN A 95 -14.61 7.21 8.42
N GLN A 96 -13.94 7.80 7.42
CA GLN A 96 -12.81 8.73 7.55
C GLN A 96 -11.46 8.08 7.94
N HIS A 97 -11.38 6.76 7.90
CA HIS A 97 -10.13 6.00 7.90
C HIS A 97 -9.71 5.69 6.47
N LEU A 98 -8.48 6.05 6.12
CA LEU A 98 -7.84 5.57 4.90
C LEU A 98 -7.01 4.34 5.25
N MET A 99 -7.35 3.21 4.62
CA MET A 99 -6.62 1.96 4.75
C MET A 99 -5.96 1.64 3.41
N CYS A 100 -4.68 1.30 3.44
CA CYS A 100 -3.89 1.02 2.26
C CYS A 100 -2.99 -0.19 2.48
N VAL A 101 -2.88 -1.03 1.46
CA VAL A 101 -1.85 -2.06 1.35
C VAL A 101 -0.85 -1.58 0.31
N LEU A 102 0.42 -1.60 0.67
CA LEU A 102 1.49 -1.03 -0.15
C LEU A 102 2.40 -2.11 -0.71
N PHE A 103 2.66 -2.01 -2.01
CA PHE A 103 3.51 -2.91 -2.76
C PHE A 103 4.72 -2.15 -3.32
N ASP A 104 5.84 -2.85 -3.55
CA ASP A 104 6.98 -2.24 -4.21
C ASP A 104 6.61 -1.84 -5.65
N GLU A 105 6.85 -0.58 -6.02
CA GLU A 105 6.50 -0.05 -7.34
C GLU A 105 7.21 -0.83 -8.47
N LYS A 106 8.46 -1.25 -8.27
CA LYS A 106 9.21 -2.00 -9.29
C LYS A 106 8.65 -3.40 -9.45
N THR A 107 8.19 -4.03 -8.37
CA THR A 107 7.52 -5.33 -8.44
C THR A 107 6.24 -5.24 -9.27
N ILE A 108 5.38 -4.25 -9.02
CA ILE A 108 4.16 -4.06 -9.80
C ILE A 108 4.48 -3.81 -11.28
N PHE A 109 5.41 -2.91 -11.57
CA PHE A 109 5.84 -2.62 -12.94
C PHE A 109 6.40 -3.85 -13.67
N THR A 110 7.15 -4.69 -12.96
CA THR A 110 7.68 -5.94 -13.53
C THR A 110 6.53 -6.90 -13.87
N LEU A 111 5.53 -7.00 -13.00
CA LEU A 111 4.36 -7.84 -13.25
C LEU A 111 3.50 -7.33 -14.40
N GLN A 112 3.34 -6.01 -14.54
CA GLN A 112 2.66 -5.41 -15.69
C GLN A 112 3.34 -5.80 -17.00
N LYS A 113 4.67 -5.68 -17.08
CA LYS A 113 5.44 -6.11 -18.27
C LYS A 113 5.30 -7.59 -18.59
N ILE A 114 5.31 -8.45 -17.57
CA ILE A 114 5.10 -9.89 -17.77
C ILE A 114 3.68 -10.14 -18.26
N SER A 115 2.69 -9.46 -17.69
CA SER A 115 1.28 -9.57 -18.10
C SER A 115 1.08 -9.17 -19.56
N ASP A 116 1.70 -8.06 -19.99
CA ASP A 116 1.66 -7.57 -21.37
C ASP A 116 2.25 -8.57 -22.36
N SER A 117 3.18 -9.42 -21.93
CA SER A 117 3.76 -10.50 -22.73
C SER A 117 2.85 -11.74 -22.89
N GLN A 118 1.55 -11.60 -22.61
CA GLN A 118 0.46 -12.60 -22.74
C GLN A 118 0.42 -13.67 -21.64
N ALA A 119 1.10 -13.46 -20.51
CA ALA A 119 0.96 -14.32 -19.35
C ALA A 119 -0.22 -13.85 -18.48
N ILE A 120 -1.26 -14.67 -18.31
CA ILE A 120 -2.28 -14.40 -17.28
C ILE A 120 -1.63 -14.56 -15.91
N ILE A 121 -1.39 -13.44 -15.24
CA ILE A 121 -0.94 -13.37 -13.85
C ILE A 121 -2.18 -13.28 -12.95
N ASP A 122 -2.28 -14.20 -12.01
CA ASP A 122 -3.22 -14.10 -10.89
C ASP A 122 -2.43 -13.72 -9.64
N ALA A 123 -2.60 -12.47 -9.20
CA ALA A 123 -1.91 -11.94 -8.05
C ALA A 123 -2.53 -12.48 -6.76
N GLN A 124 -1.70 -13.17 -5.99
CA GLN A 124 -2.03 -13.62 -4.63
C GLN A 124 -1.23 -12.80 -3.61
N SER A 125 -1.84 -12.57 -2.46
CA SER A 125 -1.20 -11.91 -1.34
C SER A 125 -1.93 -12.31 -0.07
N ASP A 126 -1.20 -12.46 1.04
CA ASP A 126 -1.73 -12.90 2.32
C ASP A 126 -2.53 -11.80 3.05
N LEU A 127 -3.39 -11.06 2.31
CA LEU A 127 -4.13 -9.90 2.83
C LEU A 127 -5.16 -10.32 3.87
N GLU A 128 -5.66 -11.55 3.83
CA GLU A 128 -6.61 -12.06 4.84
C GLU A 128 -6.03 -12.08 6.26
N LYS A 129 -4.70 -11.99 6.40
CA LYS A 129 -4.04 -11.87 7.72
C LYS A 129 -4.14 -10.47 8.31
N ILE A 130 -4.46 -9.47 7.49
CA ILE A 130 -4.34 -8.04 7.82
C ILE A 130 -5.63 -7.26 7.52
N GLU A 131 -6.53 -7.83 6.73
CA GLU A 131 -7.80 -7.27 6.30
C GLU A 131 -8.93 -8.28 6.52
N SER A 132 -10.15 -7.78 6.68
CA SER A 132 -11.34 -8.66 6.68
C SER A 132 -11.45 -9.40 5.33
N ALA A 133 -11.99 -10.62 5.31
CA ALA A 133 -12.09 -11.44 4.09
C ALA A 133 -12.74 -10.69 2.91
N ASN A 134 -13.79 -9.92 3.18
CA ASN A 134 -14.46 -9.09 2.18
C ASN A 134 -13.54 -7.99 1.62
N GLN A 135 -12.77 -7.31 2.47
CA GLN A 135 -11.82 -6.29 2.02
C GLN A 135 -10.65 -6.93 1.29
N ALA A 136 -10.03 -7.97 1.83
CA ALA A 136 -8.96 -8.73 1.17
C ALA A 136 -9.33 -9.12 -0.26
N THR A 137 -10.54 -9.64 -0.47
CA THR A 137 -11.08 -9.96 -1.81
C THR A 137 -11.14 -8.75 -2.73
N ARG A 138 -11.65 -7.61 -2.23
CA ARG A 138 -11.75 -6.36 -3.01
C ARG A 138 -10.37 -5.81 -3.38
N PHE A 139 -9.42 -5.85 -2.45
CA PHE A 139 -8.04 -5.44 -2.69
C PHE A 139 -7.34 -6.32 -3.72
N LEU A 140 -7.45 -7.65 -3.59
CA LEU A 140 -6.87 -8.59 -4.54
C LEU A 140 -7.46 -8.41 -5.95
N LYS A 141 -8.77 -8.17 -6.03
CA LYS A 141 -9.42 -7.84 -7.31
C LYS A 141 -8.84 -6.55 -7.92
N HIS A 142 -8.66 -5.50 -7.11
CA HIS A 142 -8.09 -4.24 -7.59
C HIS A 142 -6.62 -4.37 -7.97
N LEU A 143 -5.83 -5.12 -7.20
CA LEU A 143 -4.42 -5.42 -7.49
C LEU A 143 -4.28 -6.16 -8.82
N ASN A 144 -5.12 -7.15 -9.08
CA ASN A 144 -5.15 -7.82 -10.38
C ASN A 144 -5.49 -6.83 -11.51
N GLN A 145 -6.52 -6.00 -11.34
CA GLN A 145 -6.85 -4.97 -12.34
C GLN A 145 -5.70 -3.99 -12.61
N LEU A 146 -4.95 -3.63 -11.56
CA LEU A 146 -3.77 -2.78 -11.65
C LEU A 146 -2.63 -3.44 -12.43
N ILE A 147 -2.34 -4.72 -12.20
CA ILE A 147 -1.31 -5.48 -12.91
C ILE A 147 -1.67 -5.69 -14.39
N HIS A 148 -2.97 -5.79 -14.70
CA HIS A 148 -3.46 -5.96 -16.07
C HIS A 148 -3.76 -4.63 -16.79
N ARG A 149 -3.49 -3.48 -16.15
CA ARG A 149 -3.69 -2.17 -16.76
C ARG A 149 -2.55 -1.91 -17.74
N GLN A 150 -2.85 -1.91 -19.05
CA GLN A 150 -1.90 -1.48 -20.07
C GLN A 150 -1.55 0.00 -19.87
N GLU A 151 -0.26 0.30 -19.72
CA GLU A 151 0.23 1.67 -19.84
C GLU A 151 0.02 2.12 -21.30
N ARG A 152 -0.83 3.12 -21.51
CA ARG A 152 -1.03 3.74 -22.83
C ARG A 152 0.11 4.67 -23.19
#